data_AF-A0A966KGZ8-F1
#
_entry.id   AF-A0A966KGZ8-F1
#
_cell.length_a   1.000
_cell.length_b   1.000
_cell.length_c   1.000
_cell.angle_alpha   90.00
_cell.angle_beta   90.00
_cell.angle_gamma   90.00
#
_symmetry.space_group_name_H-M   'P 1'
#
loop_
_entity.id
_entity.type
_entity.pdbx_description
1 polymer ?
#
loop_
_entity_poly.entity_id
_entity_poly.type
_entity_poly.pdbx_seq_one_letter_code
_entity_poly.pdbx_strand_id
1 'polypeptide(L)'
;MPNNPYTPFRQDDPYKDYKDKKLETRLDPLVINWKGKIGYGDFISPISYAMNMADTNSTDVLLRFHWPQKGPSKFKETDKETYQQVIEQTFNMLQKPVFFNVEIEHVYDSKLPYNHDNYYMGKTESDWFHCHNLRFATTGLNDYDNIHENWKNITMVTSIKHEKPLHEYDKGKAWKDPLGQTPSGFAWPKVGALIQKRNWNLKHVHYENPMLEVVKKMQSSVGVIGYHGAHMWIARMLGLP
;
A
#
# COMPACT_ATOMS: atom_id res chain seq x y z
N MET A 1 -4.57 -28.87 16.63
CA MET A 1 -3.44 -27.98 16.24
C MET A 1 -3.87 -27.29 14.96
N PRO A 2 -3.89 -25.95 14.86
CA PRO A 2 -4.37 -25.34 13.63
C PRO A 2 -3.37 -25.61 12.51
N ASN A 3 -3.88 -26.23 11.46
CA ASN A 3 -3.16 -26.52 10.22
C ASN A 3 -2.86 -25.19 9.54
N ASN A 4 -1.59 -24.92 9.21
CA ASN A 4 -1.27 -23.83 8.29
C ASN A 4 -2.09 -24.04 7.00
N PRO A 5 -2.75 -22.99 6.48
CA PRO A 5 -3.52 -23.12 5.26
C PRO A 5 -2.56 -23.44 4.10
N TYR A 6 -2.96 -24.42 3.29
CA TYR A 6 -2.32 -24.74 2.03
C TYR A 6 -2.40 -23.51 1.13
N THR A 7 -1.26 -22.85 0.89
CA THR A 7 -1.13 -21.71 -0.03
C THR A 7 -1.00 -22.26 -1.45
N PRO A 8 -2.00 -22.11 -2.35
CA PRO A 8 -1.83 -22.50 -3.74
C PRO A 8 -0.77 -21.60 -4.38
N PHE A 9 0.27 -22.20 -4.96
CA PHE A 9 1.34 -21.50 -5.66
C PHE A 9 0.79 -20.85 -6.94
N ARG A 10 1.28 -19.65 -7.30
CA ARG A 10 0.76 -18.85 -8.40
C ARG A 10 1.33 -19.34 -9.75
N GLN A 11 0.46 -19.60 -10.72
CA GLN A 11 0.79 -20.15 -12.05
C GLN A 11 1.13 -19.07 -13.10
N ASP A 12 0.91 -17.80 -12.78
CA ASP A 12 1.04 -16.64 -13.68
C ASP A 12 2.33 -15.82 -13.45
N ASP A 13 3.38 -16.44 -12.90
CA ASP A 13 4.74 -15.91 -12.92
C ASP A 13 5.42 -16.30 -14.26
N PRO A 14 6.01 -15.35 -15.04
CA PRO A 14 6.58 -15.61 -16.38
C PRO A 14 7.74 -16.61 -16.45
N TYR A 15 8.19 -17.20 -15.34
CA TYR A 15 9.32 -18.13 -15.29
C TYR A 15 8.85 -19.57 -15.05
N LYS A 16 8.94 -20.40 -16.09
CA LYS A 16 8.40 -21.78 -16.18
C LYS A 16 9.18 -22.85 -15.38
N ASP A 17 10.26 -22.47 -14.69
CA ASP A 17 11.24 -23.42 -14.16
C ASP A 17 11.23 -23.56 -12.62
N TYR A 18 10.07 -23.40 -11.97
CA TYR A 18 9.96 -23.59 -10.52
C TYR A 18 9.76 -25.06 -10.14
N LYS A 19 10.59 -25.53 -9.19
CA LYS A 19 10.39 -26.80 -8.49
C LYS A 19 9.51 -26.55 -7.26
N ASP A 20 8.43 -27.33 -7.12
CA ASP A 20 7.60 -27.40 -5.92
C ASP A 20 8.47 -27.71 -4.70
N LYS A 21 8.71 -26.73 -3.83
CA LYS A 21 9.23 -26.99 -2.49
C LYS A 21 8.05 -27.10 -1.53
N LYS A 22 7.80 -28.31 -1.03
CA LYS A 22 7.02 -28.51 0.19
C LYS A 22 7.79 -27.82 1.32
N LEU A 23 7.19 -26.78 1.92
CA LEU A 23 7.69 -26.18 3.16
C LEU A 23 7.45 -27.18 4.28
N GLU A 24 8.48 -27.94 4.64
CA GLU A 24 8.46 -28.82 5.80
C GLU A 24 8.46 -27.99 7.11
N THR A 25 7.51 -28.31 7.99
CA THR A 25 7.55 -28.17 9.48
C THR A 25 8.01 -26.84 10.09
N ARG A 26 7.06 -26.14 10.75
CA ARG A 26 7.22 -25.06 11.77
C ARG A 26 8.58 -24.36 11.82
N LEU A 27 8.68 -23.26 11.07
CA LEU A 27 9.63 -22.18 11.33
C LEU A 27 8.81 -21.10 12.05
N ASP A 28 8.84 -21.08 13.37
CA ASP A 28 8.43 -19.90 14.13
C ASP A 28 9.68 -19.01 14.27
N PRO A 29 9.69 -17.76 13.77
CA PRO A 29 8.57 -17.06 13.13
C PRO A 29 8.32 -17.49 11.68
N LEU A 30 7.06 -17.39 11.23
CA LEU A 30 6.68 -17.50 9.83
C LEU A 30 7.39 -16.40 9.03
N VAL A 31 8.28 -16.78 8.13
CA VAL A 31 9.02 -15.81 7.31
C VAL A 31 8.28 -15.54 6.00
N ILE A 32 8.04 -14.26 5.70
CA ILE A 32 7.49 -13.78 4.44
C ILE A 32 8.57 -12.93 3.76
N ASN A 33 9.13 -13.43 2.66
CA ASN A 33 10.09 -12.70 1.84
C ASN A 33 9.30 -11.88 0.80
N TRP A 34 9.51 -10.57 0.80
CA TRP A 34 8.83 -9.62 -0.06
C TRP A 34 9.82 -8.80 -0.88
N LYS A 35 9.54 -8.63 -2.17
CA LYS A 35 10.36 -7.81 -3.06
C LYS A 35 10.14 -6.33 -2.78
N GLY A 36 11.21 -5.63 -2.40
CA GLY A 36 11.22 -4.18 -2.24
C GLY A 36 10.83 -3.47 -3.54
N LYS A 37 9.78 -2.67 -3.47
CA LYS A 37 9.26 -1.81 -4.55
C LYS A 37 9.01 -0.41 -4.00
N ILE A 38 8.53 0.50 -4.83
CA ILE A 38 8.53 1.94 -4.54
C ILE A 38 7.13 2.53 -4.28
N GLY A 39 6.06 1.74 -4.41
CA GLY A 39 4.69 2.21 -4.24
C GLY A 39 4.19 2.02 -2.81
N TYR A 40 3.35 2.95 -2.32
CA TYR A 40 2.70 2.78 -1.01
C TYR A 40 1.86 1.50 -0.89
N GLY A 41 1.28 1.01 -1.99
CA GLY A 41 0.62 -0.30 -2.00
C GLY A 41 1.59 -1.47 -1.78
N ASP A 42 2.84 -1.33 -2.22
CA ASP A 42 3.91 -2.29 -1.98
C ASP A 42 4.51 -2.19 -0.56
N PHE A 43 4.05 -1.24 0.26
CA PHE A 43 4.41 -1.10 1.69
C PHE A 43 3.23 -1.51 2.59
N ILE A 44 2.06 -0.91 2.38
CA ILE A 44 0.87 -1.09 3.22
C ILE A 44 0.33 -2.52 3.12
N SER A 45 0.24 -3.06 1.90
CA SER A 45 -0.29 -4.42 1.69
C SER A 45 0.55 -5.50 2.36
N PRO A 46 1.89 -5.59 2.16
CA PRO A 46 2.67 -6.62 2.83
C PRO A 46 2.68 -6.51 4.34
N ILE A 47 2.71 -5.30 4.90
CA ILE A 47 2.66 -5.11 6.35
C ILE A 47 1.30 -5.58 6.89
N SER A 48 0.20 -5.17 6.25
CA SER A 48 -1.14 -5.62 6.63
C SER A 48 -1.25 -7.15 6.54
N TYR A 49 -0.75 -7.73 5.46
CA TYR A 49 -0.74 -9.16 5.23
C TYR A 49 0.02 -9.92 6.33
N ALA A 50 1.24 -9.48 6.67
CA ALA A 50 2.03 -10.10 7.74
C ALA A 50 1.30 -10.08 9.09
N MET A 51 0.66 -8.97 9.45
CA MET A 51 -0.12 -8.86 10.68
C MET A 51 -1.37 -9.75 10.66
N ASN A 52 -2.07 -9.81 9.53
CA ASN A 52 -3.25 -10.68 9.38
C ASN A 52 -2.87 -12.16 9.43
N MET A 53 -1.71 -12.52 8.87
CA MET A 53 -1.17 -13.88 8.95
C MET A 53 -0.77 -14.25 10.37
N ALA A 54 -0.24 -13.31 11.16
CA ALA A 54 0.07 -13.54 12.57
C ALA A 54 -1.18 -13.89 13.37
N ASP A 55 -2.24 -13.08 13.24
CA ASP A 55 -3.53 -13.34 13.91
C ASP A 55 -4.18 -14.65 13.42
N THR A 56 -4.23 -14.85 12.10
CA THR A 56 -4.93 -16.00 11.48
C THR A 56 -4.28 -17.33 11.83
N ASN A 57 -2.94 -17.39 11.83
CA ASN A 57 -2.20 -18.63 12.09
C ASN A 57 -1.75 -18.78 13.52
N SER A 58 -1.96 -17.75 14.35
CA SER A 58 -1.53 -17.72 15.74
C SER A 58 -0.03 -17.99 15.91
N THR A 59 0.80 -17.22 15.19
CA THR A 59 2.26 -17.38 15.14
C THR A 59 2.95 -16.03 14.98
N ASP A 60 4.19 -15.92 15.42
CA ASP A 60 5.01 -14.76 15.13
C ASP A 60 5.38 -14.74 13.63
N VAL A 61 5.54 -13.55 13.07
CA VAL A 61 5.81 -13.34 11.63
C VAL A 61 7.00 -12.41 11.44
N LEU A 62 7.94 -12.82 10.58
CA LEU A 62 9.03 -11.98 10.10
C LEU A 62 8.76 -11.57 8.65
N LEU A 63 8.45 -10.29 8.42
CA LEU A 63 8.32 -9.71 7.09
C LEU A 63 9.66 -9.15 6.62
N ARG A 64 10.27 -9.81 5.63
CA ARG A 64 11.56 -9.42 5.09
C ARG A 64 11.42 -8.72 3.74
N PHE A 65 11.75 -7.43 3.70
CA PHE A 65 11.86 -6.70 2.44
C PHE A 65 13.25 -6.84 1.83
N HIS A 66 13.32 -7.35 0.61
CA HIS A 66 14.56 -7.49 -0.17
C HIS A 66 14.77 -6.33 -1.12
N TRP A 67 15.86 -5.60 -0.94
CA TRP A 67 16.21 -4.40 -1.69
C TRP A 67 17.42 -4.66 -2.60
N PRO A 68 17.35 -4.30 -3.89
CA PRO A 68 18.50 -4.39 -4.78
C PRO A 68 19.60 -3.36 -4.44
N GLN A 69 19.28 -2.32 -3.66
CA GLN A 69 20.23 -1.31 -3.21
C GLN A 69 21.05 -1.83 -2.04
N LYS A 70 22.25 -1.26 -1.83
CA LYS A 70 23.17 -1.63 -0.75
C LYS A 70 22.79 -1.09 0.63
N GLY A 71 21.77 -0.25 0.71
CA GLY A 71 21.33 0.38 1.95
C GLY A 71 20.01 1.14 1.79
N PRO A 72 19.59 1.86 2.84
CA PRO A 72 18.40 2.71 2.78
C PRO A 72 18.45 3.66 1.59
N SER A 73 17.33 3.80 0.89
CA SER A 73 17.26 4.62 -0.34
C SER A 73 15.94 5.36 -0.46
N LYS A 74 15.98 6.46 -1.21
CA LYS A 74 14.82 7.29 -1.55
C LYS A 74 14.39 6.99 -2.99
N PHE A 75 13.19 7.43 -3.37
CA PHE A 75 12.78 7.39 -4.77
C PHE A 75 13.51 8.45 -5.60
N LYS A 76 13.57 9.68 -5.09
CA LYS A 76 14.42 10.75 -5.59
C LYS A 76 15.32 11.24 -4.47
N GLU A 77 16.50 11.74 -4.81
CA GLU A 77 17.43 12.30 -3.82
C GLU A 77 16.80 13.46 -3.03
N THR A 78 15.93 14.22 -3.69
CA THR A 78 15.17 15.35 -3.15
C THR A 78 14.05 14.96 -2.20
N ASP A 79 13.63 13.68 -2.19
CA ASP A 79 12.55 13.25 -1.31
C ASP A 79 12.98 13.38 0.15
N LYS A 80 12.03 13.61 1.04
CA LYS A 80 12.35 13.82 2.46
C LYS A 80 12.56 12.52 3.22
N GLU A 81 12.06 11.40 2.69
CA GLU A 81 12.00 10.10 3.38
C GLU A 81 12.59 8.99 2.53
N THR A 82 13.25 8.03 3.18
CA THR A 82 13.63 6.76 2.57
C THR A 82 12.44 5.79 2.55
N TYR A 83 12.50 4.75 1.72
CA TYR A 83 11.49 3.69 1.74
C TYR A 83 11.35 3.03 3.12
N GLN A 84 12.47 2.88 3.83
CA GLN A 84 12.53 2.32 5.18
C GLN A 84 11.75 3.18 6.16
N GLN A 85 11.97 4.50 6.15
CA GLN A 85 11.24 5.43 7.01
C GLN A 85 9.73 5.38 6.74
N VAL A 86 9.32 5.30 5.47
CA VAL A 86 7.89 5.16 5.11
C VAL A 86 7.32 3.83 5.62
N ILE A 87 8.07 2.74 5.49
CA ILE A 87 7.68 1.40 5.98
C ILE A 87 7.55 1.39 7.52
N GLU A 88 8.53 1.93 8.24
CA GLU A 88 8.52 2.03 9.71
C GLU A 88 7.34 2.88 10.19
N GLN A 89 7.12 4.04 9.58
CA GLN A 89 5.97 4.89 9.90
C GLN A 89 4.64 4.16 9.64
N THR A 90 4.51 3.51 8.48
CA THR A 90 3.33 2.72 8.13
C THR A 90 3.09 1.62 9.15
N PHE A 91 4.13 0.84 9.47
CA PHE A 91 4.09 -0.21 10.47
C PHE A 91 3.58 0.35 11.80
N ASN A 92 4.16 1.45 12.29
CA ASN A 92 3.81 2.04 13.59
C ASN A 92 2.40 2.63 13.66
N MET A 93 1.83 3.05 12.52
CA MET A 93 0.45 3.55 12.49
C MET A 93 -0.59 2.43 12.53
N LEU A 94 -0.27 1.24 12.03
CA LEU A 94 -1.21 0.12 11.93
C LEU A 94 -1.53 -0.51 13.29
N GLN A 95 -2.77 -0.93 13.47
CA GLN A 95 -3.17 -1.75 14.61
C GLN A 95 -2.32 -3.02 14.65
N LYS A 96 -1.71 -3.36 15.78
CA LYS A 96 -0.87 -4.56 15.90
C LYS A 96 -1.70 -5.80 16.26
N PRO A 97 -1.22 -7.01 15.94
CA PRO A 97 -1.71 -8.24 16.58
C PRO A 97 -1.55 -8.16 18.09
N VAL A 98 -2.50 -8.73 18.84
CA VAL A 98 -2.51 -8.63 20.32
C VAL A 98 -1.58 -9.64 20.96
N PHE A 99 -1.49 -10.84 20.39
CA PHE A 99 -0.82 -11.99 21.00
C PHE A 99 0.44 -12.45 20.27
N PHE A 100 0.71 -11.91 19.09
CA PHE A 100 1.78 -12.38 18.20
C PHE A 100 2.64 -11.20 17.75
N ASN A 101 3.92 -11.45 17.59
CA ASN A 101 4.87 -10.45 17.14
C ASN A 101 4.94 -10.43 15.62
N VAL A 102 5.07 -9.22 15.07
CA VAL A 102 5.39 -9.01 13.67
C VAL A 102 6.63 -8.16 13.62
N GLU A 103 7.68 -8.68 13.03
CA GLU A 103 8.94 -7.96 12.83
C GLU A 103 9.12 -7.62 11.35
N ILE A 104 9.78 -6.49 11.10
CA ILE A 104 10.17 -6.07 9.75
C ILE A 104 11.68 -6.09 9.66
N GLU A 105 12.20 -6.81 8.67
CA GLU A 105 13.62 -6.85 8.34
C GLU A 105 13.85 -6.28 6.94
N HIS A 106 14.90 -5.48 6.78
CA HIS A 106 15.35 -5.00 5.47
C HIS A 106 16.64 -5.73 5.09
N VAL A 107 16.61 -6.48 3.99
CA VAL A 107 17.80 -7.15 3.44
C VAL A 107 18.25 -6.43 2.18
N TYR A 108 19.47 -5.91 2.22
CA TYR A 108 20.08 -5.14 1.15
C TYR A 108 20.95 -6.00 0.23
N ASP A 109 21.29 -5.44 -0.94
CA ASP A 109 22.02 -6.13 -2.00
C ASP A 109 21.40 -7.48 -2.38
N SER A 110 20.07 -7.55 -2.31
CA SER A 110 19.31 -8.78 -2.47
C SER A 110 18.20 -8.60 -3.50
N LYS A 111 18.23 -9.44 -4.53
CA LYS A 111 17.25 -9.44 -5.62
C LYS A 111 16.45 -10.73 -5.57
N LEU A 112 15.19 -10.63 -5.15
CA LEU A 112 14.26 -11.74 -5.30
C LEU A 112 13.86 -11.90 -6.77
N PRO A 113 13.92 -13.14 -7.30
CA PRO A 113 13.44 -13.43 -8.65
C PRO A 113 11.90 -13.41 -8.75
N TYR A 114 11.20 -13.48 -7.60
CA TYR A 114 9.74 -13.42 -7.47
C TYR A 114 9.28 -12.18 -6.69
N ASN A 115 7.97 -11.90 -6.68
CA ASN A 115 7.41 -10.74 -5.96
C ASN A 115 7.32 -10.96 -4.44
N HIS A 116 6.91 -12.14 -4.02
CA HIS A 116 6.80 -12.53 -2.61
C HIS A 116 6.60 -14.05 -2.51
N ASP A 117 6.94 -14.65 -1.36
CA ASP A 117 6.55 -16.02 -1.01
C ASP A 117 5.43 -16.03 0.05
N ASN A 118 4.93 -17.21 0.39
CA ASN A 118 3.93 -17.42 1.45
C ASN A 118 2.71 -16.50 1.36
N TYR A 119 2.28 -16.17 0.14
CA TYR A 119 1.19 -15.23 -0.12
C TYR A 119 -0.13 -15.99 -0.37
N TYR A 120 -1.03 -15.95 0.62
CA TYR A 120 -2.26 -16.73 0.68
C TYR A 120 -3.35 -16.20 -0.23
N MET A 121 -3.35 -16.60 -1.50
CA MET A 121 -4.29 -16.10 -2.50
C MET A 121 -5.79 -16.41 -2.23
N GLY A 122 -6.12 -17.09 -1.12
CA GLY A 122 -7.48 -17.56 -0.88
C GLY A 122 -7.87 -18.73 -1.77
N LYS A 123 -9.03 -19.32 -1.53
CA LYS A 123 -9.69 -20.23 -2.49
C LYS A 123 -10.73 -19.49 -3.34
N THR A 124 -11.19 -18.34 -2.85
CA THR A 124 -12.15 -17.45 -3.48
C THR A 124 -11.62 -16.02 -3.51
N GLU A 125 -12.20 -15.16 -4.36
CA GLU A 125 -11.85 -13.73 -4.39
C GLU A 125 -12.12 -13.02 -3.04
N SER A 126 -13.12 -13.47 -2.28
CA SER A 126 -13.37 -12.95 -0.92
C SER A 126 -12.24 -13.32 0.04
N ASP A 127 -11.78 -14.58 0.02
CA ASP A 127 -10.69 -15.04 0.89
C ASP A 127 -9.40 -14.24 0.64
N TRP A 128 -9.15 -13.90 -0.62
CA TRP A 128 -8.04 -13.03 -1.03
C TRP A 128 -8.13 -11.65 -0.38
N PHE A 129 -9.29 -11.01 -0.43
CA PHE A 129 -9.47 -9.66 0.10
C PHE A 129 -9.30 -9.59 1.63
N HIS A 130 -9.81 -10.57 2.37
CA HIS A 130 -9.79 -10.56 3.84
C HIS A 130 -8.39 -10.63 4.44
N CYS A 131 -7.44 -11.29 3.77
CA CYS A 131 -6.07 -11.45 4.29
C CYS A 131 -5.10 -10.39 3.77
N HIS A 132 -5.24 -9.99 2.50
CA HIS A 132 -4.22 -9.17 1.81
C HIS A 132 -4.46 -7.68 1.85
N ASN A 133 -5.73 -7.30 2.00
CA ASN A 133 -6.12 -5.92 1.86
C ASN A 133 -6.64 -5.42 3.19
N LEU A 134 -5.70 -4.73 3.85
CA LEU A 134 -5.94 -3.64 4.76
C LEU A 134 -6.05 -4.04 6.23
N ARG A 135 -5.14 -3.46 7.01
CA ARG A 135 -5.32 -3.25 8.44
C ARG A 135 -5.54 -1.75 8.67
N PHE A 136 -6.46 -1.39 9.55
CA PHE A 136 -6.72 0.01 9.82
C PHE A 136 -5.60 0.62 10.66
N ALA A 137 -5.32 1.90 10.39
CA ALA A 137 -4.49 2.69 11.27
C ALA A 137 -5.17 2.87 12.64
N THR A 138 -4.36 2.90 13.70
CA THR A 138 -4.79 3.26 15.05
C THR A 138 -5.04 4.76 15.20
N THR A 139 -4.47 5.56 14.31
CA THR A 139 -4.64 7.00 14.28
C THR A 139 -5.82 7.35 13.38
N GLY A 140 -6.86 7.92 13.99
CA GLY A 140 -7.91 8.67 13.32
C GLY A 140 -8.72 7.89 12.29
N LEU A 141 -9.79 7.23 12.76
CA LEU A 141 -11.00 7.15 11.95
C LEU A 141 -11.60 8.56 11.92
N ASN A 142 -11.89 9.09 10.74
CA ASN A 142 -12.71 10.30 10.65
C ASN A 142 -14.09 9.93 11.20
N ASP A 143 -14.57 10.65 12.22
CA ASP A 143 -15.89 10.44 12.83
C ASP A 143 -17.04 10.93 11.94
N TYR A 144 -16.70 11.49 10.77
CA TYR A 144 -17.62 12.09 9.80
C TYR A 144 -18.50 13.17 10.41
N ASP A 145 -18.04 13.80 11.51
CA ASP A 145 -18.83 14.83 12.14
C ASP A 145 -18.81 16.10 11.27
N ASN A 146 -19.95 16.33 10.61
CA ASN A 146 -20.20 17.47 9.73
C ASN A 146 -20.28 18.81 10.49
N ILE A 147 -20.19 18.80 11.82
CA ILE A 147 -20.20 20.00 12.66
C ILE A 147 -18.87 20.78 12.55
N HIS A 148 -17.77 20.14 12.14
CA HIS A 148 -16.44 20.78 12.09
C HIS A 148 -16.16 21.52 10.79
N GLU A 149 -15.48 22.68 10.85
CA GLU A 149 -15.07 23.49 9.69
C GLU A 149 -14.32 22.71 8.59
N ASN A 150 -13.75 21.55 8.94
CA ASN A 150 -13.05 20.66 8.02
C ASN A 150 -13.98 19.85 7.10
N TRP A 151 -15.31 19.91 7.28
CA TRP A 151 -16.27 19.13 6.48
C TRP A 151 -16.21 19.45 4.98
N LYS A 152 -15.68 20.61 4.59
CA LYS A 152 -15.52 21.03 3.19
C LYS A 152 -14.19 20.62 2.56
N ASN A 153 -13.33 19.91 3.28
CA ASN A 153 -12.01 19.52 2.76
C ASN A 153 -12.09 18.18 2.04
N ILE A 154 -11.57 18.11 0.81
CA ILE A 154 -11.35 16.88 0.06
C ILE A 154 -9.87 16.76 -0.26
N THR A 155 -9.28 15.60 0.00
CA THR A 155 -7.90 15.32 -0.43
C THR A 155 -7.90 14.79 -1.85
N MET A 156 -7.03 15.36 -2.69
CA MET A 156 -6.88 15.02 -4.10
C MET A 156 -5.58 14.23 -4.31
N VAL A 157 -5.69 12.96 -4.69
CA VAL A 157 -4.57 12.09 -5.11
C VAL A 157 -4.51 12.09 -6.63
N THR A 158 -3.77 13.04 -7.20
CA THR A 158 -3.74 13.28 -8.65
C THR A 158 -2.41 12.89 -9.28
N SER A 159 -2.41 12.56 -10.57
CA SER A 159 -1.19 12.26 -11.33
C SER A 159 -0.46 13.48 -11.89
N ILE A 160 -0.88 14.71 -11.54
CA ILE A 160 -0.36 15.99 -12.09
C ILE A 160 1.16 16.11 -11.97
N LYS A 161 1.73 15.58 -10.89
CA LYS A 161 3.19 15.62 -10.62
C LYS A 161 3.90 14.29 -10.87
N HIS A 162 3.27 13.36 -11.61
CA HIS A 162 4.00 12.17 -12.03
C HIS A 162 5.11 12.57 -13.00
N GLU A 163 6.23 11.84 -12.93
CA GLU A 163 7.33 12.03 -13.90
C GLU A 163 6.87 11.69 -15.33
N LYS A 164 6.02 10.67 -15.47
CA LYS A 164 5.38 10.26 -16.73
C LYS A 164 3.93 9.83 -16.48
N PRO A 165 3.01 10.07 -17.43
CA PRO A 165 1.66 9.51 -17.40
C PRO A 165 1.67 7.97 -17.28
N LEU A 166 0.68 7.40 -16.58
CA LEU A 166 0.63 5.96 -16.33
C LEU A 166 0.61 5.11 -17.62
N HIS A 167 -0.04 5.60 -18.68
CA HIS A 167 -0.13 4.89 -19.96
C HIS A 167 1.20 4.86 -20.73
N GLU A 168 2.10 5.81 -20.47
CA GLU A 168 3.47 5.81 -21.01
C GLU A 168 4.39 4.88 -20.23
N TYR A 169 4.16 4.76 -18.92
CA TYR A 169 4.87 3.81 -18.08
C TYR A 169 4.48 2.36 -18.39
N ASP A 170 3.17 2.10 -18.53
CA ASP A 170 2.62 0.78 -18.84
C ASP A 170 1.20 0.94 -19.41
N LYS A 171 1.02 0.59 -20.69
CA LYS A 171 -0.28 0.69 -21.38
C LYS A 171 -1.39 -0.08 -20.65
N GLY A 172 -1.05 -1.19 -19.98
CA GLY A 172 -1.98 -1.99 -19.18
C GLY A 172 -2.44 -1.32 -17.88
N LYS A 173 -1.89 -0.15 -17.53
CA LYS A 173 -2.23 0.61 -16.32
C LYS A 173 -3.01 1.89 -16.58
N ALA A 174 -3.38 2.19 -17.83
CA ALA A 174 -4.16 3.38 -18.19
C ALA A 174 -5.49 3.48 -17.41
N TRP A 175 -6.14 2.32 -17.16
CA TRP A 175 -7.39 2.25 -16.38
C TRP A 175 -7.28 2.82 -14.96
N LYS A 176 -6.07 2.91 -14.40
CA LYS A 176 -5.86 3.43 -13.04
C LYS A 176 -6.11 4.93 -12.96
N ASP A 177 -5.90 5.67 -14.04
CA ASP A 177 -6.01 7.13 -14.07
C ASP A 177 -6.87 7.59 -15.26
N PRO A 178 -8.21 7.46 -15.15
CA PRO A 178 -9.11 7.84 -16.23
C PRO A 178 -9.08 9.34 -16.56
N LEU A 179 -8.56 10.18 -15.65
CA LEU A 179 -8.43 11.63 -15.88
C LEU A 179 -7.05 12.03 -16.40
N GLY A 180 -6.07 11.12 -16.36
CA GLY A 180 -4.74 11.29 -16.96
C GLY A 180 -4.71 11.09 -18.47
N GLN A 181 -5.76 10.50 -19.05
CA GLN A 181 -5.88 10.25 -20.49
C GLN A 181 -7.34 10.40 -20.95
N THR A 182 -7.77 11.63 -21.23
CA THR A 182 -9.09 11.90 -21.84
C THR A 182 -8.95 12.32 -23.30
N PRO A 183 -10.01 12.23 -24.14
CA PRO A 183 -9.98 12.76 -25.51
C PRO A 183 -9.62 14.25 -25.58
N SER A 184 -9.95 15.01 -24.54
CA SER A 184 -9.61 16.43 -24.38
C SER A 184 -8.27 16.70 -23.67
N GLY A 185 -7.46 15.66 -23.46
CA GLY A 185 -6.19 15.74 -22.75
C GLY A 185 -6.29 15.51 -21.24
N PHE A 186 -5.35 16.08 -20.50
CA PHE A 186 -5.20 15.88 -19.06
C PHE A 186 -6.25 16.66 -18.24
N ALA A 187 -7.13 15.97 -17.50
CA ALA A 187 -8.38 16.55 -16.98
C ALA A 187 -8.38 16.91 -15.48
N TRP A 188 -7.37 16.51 -14.71
CA TRP A 188 -7.30 16.77 -13.26
C TRP A 188 -7.52 18.24 -12.86
N PRO A 189 -6.92 19.25 -13.52
CA PRO A 189 -7.15 20.66 -13.18
C PRO A 189 -8.60 21.10 -13.37
N LYS A 190 -9.26 20.61 -14.43
CA LYS A 190 -10.67 20.93 -14.72
C LYS A 190 -11.60 20.34 -13.66
N VAL A 191 -11.34 19.10 -13.23
CA VAL A 191 -12.09 18.47 -12.14
C VAL A 191 -11.91 19.24 -10.84
N GLY A 192 -10.68 19.63 -10.50
CA GLY A 192 -10.39 20.46 -9.33
C GLY A 192 -11.19 21.77 -9.33
N ALA A 193 -11.19 22.50 -10.45
CA ALA A 193 -11.95 23.73 -10.60
C ALA A 193 -13.46 23.52 -10.43
N LEU A 194 -14.02 22.41 -10.90
CA LEU A 194 -15.45 22.09 -10.76
C LEU A 194 -15.86 21.77 -9.32
N ILE A 195 -14.96 21.15 -8.53
CA ILE A 195 -15.19 20.87 -7.12
C ILE A 195 -15.09 22.18 -6.31
N GLN A 196 -14.08 23.00 -6.56
CA GLN A 196 -13.92 24.31 -5.92
C GLN A 196 -15.08 25.27 -6.20
N LYS A 197 -15.63 25.27 -7.42
CA LYS A 197 -16.84 26.05 -7.78
C LYS A 197 -18.06 25.69 -6.92
N ARG A 198 -18.07 24.49 -6.32
CA ARG A 198 -19.10 24.04 -5.38
C ARG A 198 -18.73 24.31 -3.92
N ASN A 199 -17.77 25.21 -3.67
CA ASN A 199 -17.34 25.65 -2.35
C ASN A 199 -16.66 24.55 -1.51
N TRP A 200 -15.95 23.63 -2.17
CA TRP A 200 -15.10 22.62 -1.53
C TRP A 200 -13.63 23.06 -1.55
N ASN A 201 -12.92 22.78 -0.48
CA ASN A 201 -11.49 23.02 -0.32
C ASN A 201 -10.70 21.79 -0.76
N LEU A 202 -9.76 21.96 -1.68
CA LEU A 202 -8.94 20.85 -2.18
C LEU A 202 -7.56 20.84 -1.54
N LYS A 203 -7.18 19.69 -0.97
CA LYS A 203 -5.83 19.44 -0.44
C LYS A 203 -5.12 18.45 -1.37
N HIS A 204 -4.09 18.90 -2.09
CA HIS A 204 -3.36 18.02 -3.00
C HIS A 204 -2.25 17.26 -2.27
N VAL A 205 -2.11 15.98 -2.64
CA VAL A 205 -1.01 15.10 -2.20
C VAL A 205 -0.34 14.46 -3.42
N HIS A 206 0.98 14.34 -3.34
CA HIS A 206 1.88 13.85 -4.38
C HIS A 206 2.97 12.98 -3.75
N TYR A 207 3.68 12.19 -4.57
CA TYR A 207 4.71 11.25 -4.10
C TYR A 207 5.86 11.89 -3.32
N GLU A 208 6.12 13.16 -3.56
CA GLU A 208 7.15 13.93 -2.85
C GLU A 208 6.71 14.39 -1.44
N ASN A 209 5.42 14.30 -1.11
CA ASN A 209 4.92 14.67 0.21
C ASN A 209 5.29 13.58 1.23
N PRO A 210 5.85 13.95 2.39
CA PRO A 210 6.09 13.01 3.48
C PRO A 210 4.81 12.29 3.93
N MET A 211 4.94 11.04 4.31
CA MET A 211 3.81 10.18 4.71
C MET A 211 2.96 10.82 5.82
N LEU A 212 3.58 11.36 6.88
CA LEU A 212 2.85 12.05 7.96
C LEU A 212 2.10 13.30 7.49
N GLU A 213 2.64 14.05 6.52
CA GLU A 213 1.97 15.20 5.93
C GLU A 213 0.73 14.75 5.13
N VAL A 214 0.87 13.64 4.39
CA VAL A 214 -0.25 13.03 3.64
C VAL A 214 -1.34 12.57 4.60
N VAL A 215 -0.99 11.83 5.65
CA VAL A 215 -1.94 11.35 6.67
C VAL A 215 -2.69 12.52 7.30
N LYS A 216 -2.00 13.57 7.73
CA LYS A 216 -2.64 14.78 8.30
C LYS A 216 -3.60 15.45 7.32
N LYS A 217 -3.22 15.57 6.04
CA LYS A 217 -4.10 16.14 5.01
C LYS A 217 -5.34 15.28 4.80
N MET A 218 -5.19 13.96 4.77
CA MET A 218 -6.26 12.99 4.56
C MET A 218 -7.24 12.95 5.74
N GLN A 219 -6.75 12.85 6.98
CA GLN A 219 -7.58 12.83 8.19
C GLN A 219 -8.33 14.15 8.43
N SER A 220 -7.84 15.26 7.88
CA SER A 220 -8.53 16.56 7.93
C SER A 220 -9.43 16.82 6.72
N SER A 221 -9.77 15.78 5.98
CA SER A 221 -10.68 15.78 4.83
C SER A 221 -11.81 14.78 5.03
N VAL A 222 -12.99 15.07 4.48
CA VAL A 222 -14.15 14.16 4.56
C VAL A 222 -14.02 12.95 3.63
N GLY A 223 -13.13 13.04 2.65
CA GLY A 223 -12.86 11.96 1.71
C GLY A 223 -11.70 12.25 0.79
N VAL A 224 -11.35 11.24 0.00
CA VAL A 224 -10.20 11.24 -0.89
C VAL A 224 -10.66 10.91 -2.31
N ILE A 225 -10.36 11.81 -3.25
CA ILE A 225 -10.63 11.59 -4.68
C ILE A 225 -9.30 11.46 -5.40
N GLY A 226 -9.15 10.42 -6.22
CA GLY A 226 -7.90 10.21 -6.92
C GLY A 226 -7.89 9.06 -7.91
N TYR A 227 -6.75 8.93 -8.60
CA TYR A 227 -6.47 7.76 -9.42
C TYR A 227 -6.23 6.52 -8.55
N HIS A 228 -6.42 5.33 -9.12
CA HIS A 228 -6.18 4.05 -8.45
C HIS A 228 -4.66 3.78 -8.31
N GLY A 229 -4.01 4.37 -7.31
CA GLY A 229 -2.59 4.14 -7.04
C GLY A 229 -2.12 4.61 -5.68
N ALA A 230 -0.80 4.83 -5.56
CA ALA A 230 -0.03 5.08 -4.33
C ALA A 230 -0.81 5.55 -3.12
N HIS A 231 -1.12 6.85 -3.02
CA HIS A 231 -1.68 7.42 -1.79
C HIS A 231 -3.12 6.94 -1.53
N MET A 232 -3.81 6.36 -2.51
CA MET A 232 -5.12 5.76 -2.27
C MET A 232 -5.03 4.56 -1.32
N TRP A 233 -3.87 3.89 -1.24
CA TRP A 233 -3.62 2.88 -0.22
C TRP A 233 -3.56 3.46 1.20
N ILE A 234 -3.04 4.68 1.35
CA ILE A 234 -3.03 5.41 2.62
C ILE A 234 -4.47 5.78 3.00
N ALA A 235 -5.25 6.31 2.06
CA ALA A 235 -6.65 6.65 2.30
C ALA A 235 -7.46 5.44 2.80
N ARG A 236 -7.28 4.28 2.13
CA ARG A 236 -7.91 3.04 2.57
C ARG A 236 -7.42 2.63 3.96
N MET A 237 -6.12 2.69 4.23
CA MET A 237 -5.53 2.34 5.54
C MET A 237 -6.12 3.19 6.67
N LEU A 238 -6.43 4.45 6.39
CA LEU A 238 -7.07 5.39 7.31
C LEU A 238 -8.60 5.23 7.41
N GLY A 239 -9.21 4.31 6.63
CA GLY A 239 -10.66 4.10 6.62
C GLY A 239 -11.47 5.26 6.04
N LEU A 240 -10.87 6.03 5.12
CA LEU A 240 -11.52 7.19 4.51
C LEU A 240 -12.34 6.81 3.25
N PRO A 241 -13.41 7.55 2.93
CA PRO A 241 -14.18 7.35 1.70
C PRO A 241 -13.44 7.83 0.46
#